data_AF-A0A3L6GCN4-F1
#
_entry.id   AF-A0A3L6GCN4-F1
#
_cell.length_a   1.000
_cell.length_b   1.000
_cell.length_c   1.000
_cell.angle_alpha   90.00
_cell.angle_beta   90.00
_cell.angle_gamma   90.00
#
_symmetry.space_group_name_H-M   'P 1'
#
loop_
_entity.id
_entity.type
_entity.pdbx_description
1 polymer ?
#
loop_
_entity_poly.entity_id
_entity_poly.type
_entity_poly.pdbx_seq_one_letter_code
_entity_poly.pdbx_strand_id
1 'polypeptide(L)'
;MDLVTPFYNSVKQIVRETSIVTTRRVFERIVVRHVSQRTAWKLLKDASKSSKRKAARGMPTPQYTYCVARTTFRAHALGITAAWVVQSIIEVYRCFIRKPSEDCEALSSDGNEQFDDMNKFRLFGRKIYGITIKSCFSLVLASAGAGIGALVHPVHGQWLGCALGDIAGPIIAIIVFEKMQLPL
;
A
#
# COMPACT_ATOMS: atom_id res chain seq x y z
N MET A 1 17.77 -25.55 17.35
CA MET A 1 16.66 -24.77 16.78
C MET A 1 17.05 -23.30 16.88
N ASP A 2 17.58 -22.70 15.81
CA ASP A 2 17.98 -21.29 15.81
C ASP A 2 16.75 -20.38 15.81
N LEU A 3 16.29 -20.01 17.00
CA LEU A 3 15.17 -19.08 17.22
C LEU A 3 15.52 -17.62 16.86
N VAL A 4 16.79 -17.34 16.58
CA VAL A 4 17.30 -15.98 16.32
C VAL A 4 16.76 -15.42 14.99
N THR A 5 16.76 -16.22 13.92
CA THR A 5 16.28 -15.82 12.59
C THR A 5 14.78 -15.49 12.57
N PRO A 6 13.86 -16.33 13.11
CA PRO A 6 12.45 -15.97 13.16
C PRO A 6 12.20 -14.75 14.06
N PHE A 7 12.90 -14.62 15.19
CA PHE A 7 12.79 -13.44 16.05
C PHE A 7 13.19 -12.15 15.32
N TYR A 8 14.32 -12.16 14.60
CA TYR A 8 14.77 -11.02 13.81
C TYR A 8 13.75 -10.62 12.73
N ASN A 9 13.18 -11.60 12.03
CA ASN A 9 12.14 -11.35 11.03
C ASN A 9 10.87 -10.73 11.64
N SER A 10 10.44 -11.22 12.80
CA SER A 10 9.31 -10.64 13.53
C SER A 10 9.60 -9.20 13.97
N VAL A 11 10.78 -8.92 14.52
CA VAL A 11 11.16 -7.55 14.91
C VAL A 11 11.13 -6.62 13.71
N LYS A 12 11.71 -7.05 12.57
CA LYS A 12 11.71 -6.29 11.33
C LYS A 12 10.29 -6.00 10.82
N GLN A 13 9.39 -6.97 10.95
CA GLN A 13 7.98 -6.79 10.61
C GLN A 13 7.29 -5.78 11.54
N ILE A 14 7.48 -5.91 12.86
CA ILE A 14 6.90 -5.00 13.85
C ILE A 14 7.37 -3.57 13.61
N VAL A 15 8.67 -3.36 13.40
CA VAL A 15 9.24 -2.05 13.09
C VAL A 15 8.64 -1.48 11.81
N ARG A 16 8.47 -2.31 10.77
CA ARG A 16 7.83 -1.88 9.51
C ARG A 16 6.39 -1.45 9.74
N GLU A 17 5.58 -2.28 10.39
CA GLU A 17 4.16 -1.98 10.65
C GLU A 17 3.98 -0.74 11.53
N THR A 18 4.80 -0.62 12.58
CA THR A 18 4.83 0.55 13.45
C THR A 18 5.21 1.82 12.68
N SER A 19 6.18 1.72 11.77
CA SER A 19 6.58 2.83 10.90
C SER A 19 5.45 3.25 9.96
N ILE A 20 4.69 2.29 9.42
CA ILE A 20 3.52 2.57 8.56
C ILE A 20 2.42 3.27 9.35
N VAL A 21 2.08 2.77 10.53
CA VAL A 21 1.08 3.40 11.41
C VAL A 21 1.51 4.81 11.79
N THR A 22 2.79 4.99 12.14
CA THR A 22 3.35 6.29 12.50
C THR A 22 3.31 7.27 11.31
N THR A 23 3.76 6.85 10.13
CA THR A 23 3.72 7.64 8.89
C THR A 23 2.29 8.04 8.53
N ARG A 24 1.35 7.10 8.67
CA ARG A 24 -0.07 7.39 8.49
C ARG A 24 -0.53 8.51 9.43
N ARG A 25 -0.22 8.45 10.73
CA ARG A 25 -0.61 9.53 11.68
C ARG A 25 0.01 10.88 11.30
N VAL A 26 1.23 10.89 10.76
CA VAL A 26 1.86 12.12 10.24
C VAL A 26 1.07 12.65 9.04
N PHE A 27 0.72 11.79 8.08
CA PHE A 27 -0.10 12.19 6.93
C PHE A 27 -1.50 12.66 7.33
N GLU A 28 -2.12 12.02 8.33
CA GLU A 28 -3.39 12.46 8.90
C GLU A 28 -3.28 13.91 9.42
N ARG A 29 -2.22 14.23 10.18
CA ARG A 29 -1.95 15.60 10.66
C ARG A 29 -1.67 16.59 9.53
N ILE A 30 -0.89 16.18 8.52
CA ILE A 30 -0.60 17.03 7.35
C ILE A 30 -1.89 17.35 6.59
N VAL A 31 -2.73 16.34 6.35
CA VAL A 31 -4.01 16.50 5.65
C VAL A 31 -4.94 17.45 6.39
N VAL A 32 -5.01 17.38 7.73
CA VAL A 32 -5.81 18.31 8.53
C VAL A 32 -5.31 19.75 8.42
N ARG A 33 -3.99 19.96 8.35
CA ARG A 33 -3.40 21.31 8.31
C ARG A 33 -3.39 21.94 6.92
N HIS A 34 -3.18 21.15 5.87
CA HIS A 34 -2.93 21.66 4.52
C HIS A 34 -4.14 21.57 3.59
N VAL A 35 -5.13 20.73 3.92
CA VAL A 35 -6.30 20.53 3.06
C VAL A 35 -7.53 21.09 3.75
N SER A 36 -8.47 21.65 2.97
CA SER A 36 -9.77 22.09 3.49
C SER A 36 -10.39 21.03 4.39
N GLN A 37 -10.95 21.47 5.52
CA GLN A 37 -11.58 20.64 6.55
C GLN A 37 -12.55 19.60 5.96
N ARG A 38 -13.26 19.97 4.88
CA ARG A 38 -14.19 19.09 4.18
C ARG A 38 -13.51 17.90 3.49
N THR A 39 -12.31 18.09 2.96
CA THR A 39 -11.54 17.03 2.29
C THR A 39 -10.80 16.19 3.31
N ALA A 40 -10.24 16.81 4.35
CA ALA A 40 -9.64 16.10 5.48
C ALA A 40 -10.65 15.13 6.10
N TRP A 41 -11.88 15.59 6.37
CA TRP A 41 -12.97 14.75 6.87
C TRP A 41 -13.37 13.60 5.94
N LYS A 42 -13.13 13.72 4.63
CA LYS A 42 -13.42 12.65 3.67
C LYS A 42 -12.30 11.61 3.60
N LEU A 43 -11.05 12.02 3.81
CA LEU A 43 -9.87 11.15 3.82
C LEU A 43 -9.72 10.42 5.16
N LEU A 44 -10.06 11.08 6.27
CA LEU A 44 -9.97 10.53 7.63
C LEU A 44 -11.23 9.75 8.06
N LYS A 45 -12.16 9.53 7.12
CA LYS A 45 -13.48 9.02 7.45
C LYS A 45 -13.45 7.55 7.83
N ASP A 46 -14.11 7.20 8.93
CA ASP A 46 -14.47 5.81 9.24
C ASP A 46 -15.38 5.23 8.15
N ALA A 47 -14.83 4.37 7.30
CA ALA A 47 -15.55 3.78 6.18
C ALA A 47 -16.74 2.93 6.63
N SER A 48 -16.60 2.14 7.70
CA SER A 48 -17.68 1.27 8.22
C SER A 48 -18.83 2.01 8.85
N LYS A 49 -18.54 3.03 9.67
CA LYS A 49 -19.59 3.92 10.20
C LYS A 49 -20.27 4.70 9.07
N SER A 50 -19.51 5.10 8.05
CA SER A 50 -20.06 5.76 6.86
C SER A 50 -20.99 4.82 6.09
N SER A 51 -20.60 3.55 5.91
CA SER A 51 -21.40 2.52 5.25
C SER A 51 -22.73 2.26 6.00
N LYS A 52 -22.69 2.09 7.33
CA LYS A 52 -23.90 1.97 8.18
C LYS A 52 -24.87 3.14 7.98
N ARG A 53 -24.37 4.38 8.00
CA ARG A 53 -25.21 5.58 7.75
C ARG A 53 -25.75 5.67 6.33
N LYS A 54 -25.08 5.05 5.35
CA LYS A 54 -25.51 5.00 3.96
C LYS A 54 -26.60 3.94 3.75
N ALA A 55 -26.46 2.79 4.40
CA ALA A 55 -27.49 1.74 4.39
C ALA A 55 -28.82 2.25 4.98
N ALA A 56 -28.75 3.02 6.07
CA ALA A 56 -29.93 3.62 6.71
C ALA A 56 -30.71 4.62 5.84
N ARG A 57 -30.18 5.05 4.70
CA ARG A 57 -30.84 6.00 3.78
C ARG A 57 -31.71 5.34 2.72
N GLY A 58 -31.75 4.00 2.67
CA GLY A 58 -32.56 3.27 1.70
C GLY A 58 -32.17 3.53 0.25
N MET A 59 -30.88 3.75 -0.04
CA MET A 59 -30.41 4.00 -1.40
C MET A 59 -30.53 2.75 -2.28
N PRO A 60 -30.75 2.90 -3.60
CA PRO A 60 -30.65 1.79 -4.55
C PRO A 60 -29.30 1.08 -4.45
N THR A 61 -29.31 -0.25 -4.56
CA THR A 61 -28.14 -1.13 -4.47
C THR A 61 -26.91 -0.65 -5.25
N PRO A 62 -26.98 -0.33 -6.57
CA PRO A 62 -25.80 0.11 -7.32
C PRO A 62 -25.25 1.46 -6.84
N GLN A 63 -26.14 2.36 -6.42
CA GLN A 63 -25.75 3.65 -5.88
C GLN A 63 -25.09 3.50 -4.51
N TYR A 64 -25.61 2.59 -3.68
CA TYR A 64 -25.06 2.27 -2.37
C TYR A 64 -23.66 1.68 -2.46
N THR A 65 -23.45 0.64 -3.29
CA THR A 65 -22.13 0.01 -3.44
C THR A 65 -21.09 0.99 -3.97
N TYR A 66 -21.40 1.75 -5.02
CA TYR A 66 -20.53 2.79 -5.57
C TYR A 66 -20.18 3.84 -4.51
N CYS A 67 -21.19 4.28 -3.76
CA CYS A 67 -21.00 5.24 -2.68
C CYS A 67 -20.07 4.70 -1.59
N VAL A 68 -20.24 3.44 -1.18
CA VAL A 68 -19.39 2.79 -0.17
C VAL A 68 -17.96 2.63 -0.68
N ALA A 69 -17.80 2.08 -1.89
CA ALA A 69 -16.51 1.93 -2.56
C ALA A 69 -15.75 3.27 -2.60
N ARG A 70 -16.38 4.33 -3.09
CA ARG A 70 -15.77 5.67 -3.14
C ARG A 70 -15.36 6.20 -1.77
N THR A 71 -16.12 5.92 -0.71
CA THR A 71 -15.72 6.32 0.64
C THR A 71 -14.59 5.47 1.18
N THR A 72 -14.58 4.16 0.92
CA THR A 72 -13.49 3.27 1.29
C THR A 72 -12.21 3.67 0.59
N PHE A 73 -12.25 3.91 -0.73
CA PHE A 73 -11.10 4.37 -1.51
C PHE A 73 -10.41 5.59 -0.85
N ARG A 74 -11.19 6.62 -0.50
CA ARG A 74 -10.64 7.84 0.11
C ARG A 74 -10.12 7.59 1.53
N ALA A 75 -10.82 6.78 2.30
CA ALA A 75 -10.42 6.43 3.67
C ALA A 75 -9.15 5.56 3.72
N HIS A 76 -8.99 4.67 2.73
CA HIS A 76 -7.91 3.70 2.70
C HIS A 76 -6.68 4.18 1.95
N ALA A 77 -6.85 5.10 0.99
CA ALA A 77 -5.76 5.70 0.22
C ALA A 77 -4.63 6.22 1.11
N LEU A 78 -4.97 6.93 2.20
CA LEU A 78 -3.95 7.49 3.09
C LEU A 78 -3.08 6.41 3.76
N GLY A 79 -3.70 5.28 4.13
CA GLY A 79 -2.99 4.14 4.71
C GLY A 79 -2.08 3.44 3.70
N ILE A 80 -2.57 3.26 2.48
CA ILE A 80 -1.80 2.66 1.39
C ILE A 80 -0.65 3.57 0.96
N THR A 81 -0.86 4.89 0.86
CA THR A 81 0.20 5.86 0.60
C THR A 81 1.27 5.85 1.70
N ALA A 82 0.87 5.76 2.97
CA ALA A 82 1.84 5.63 4.07
C ALA A 82 2.66 4.34 3.98
N ALA A 83 2.01 3.20 3.66
CA ALA A 83 2.68 1.94 3.45
C ALA A 83 3.68 2.00 2.28
N TRP A 84 3.26 2.58 1.16
CA TRP A 84 4.09 2.82 -0.02
C TRP A 84 5.31 3.67 0.33
N VAL A 85 5.14 4.80 1.03
CA VAL A 85 6.27 5.67 1.42
C VAL A 85 7.28 4.95 2.29
N VAL A 86 6.85 4.20 3.30
CA VAL A 86 7.75 3.43 4.16
C VAL A 86 8.51 2.39 3.36
N GLN A 87 7.83 1.66 2.46
CA GLN A 87 8.48 0.68 1.59
C GLN A 87 9.48 1.34 0.64
N SER A 88 9.13 2.49 0.05
CA SER A 88 10.01 3.26 -0.81
C SER A 88 11.27 3.71 -0.06
N ILE A 89 11.14 4.25 1.16
CA ILE A 89 12.29 4.69 1.98
C ILE A 89 13.19 3.51 2.33
N ILE A 90 12.61 2.37 2.71
CA ILE A 90 13.40 1.16 3.01
C ILE A 90 14.18 0.71 1.77
N GLU A 91 13.57 0.77 0.59
CA GLU A 91 14.24 0.36 -0.65
C GLU A 91 15.31 1.36 -1.09
N VAL A 92 15.06 2.67 -0.95
CA VAL A 92 16.08 3.72 -1.11
C VAL A 92 17.26 3.44 -0.17
N TYR A 93 17.00 3.23 1.12
CA TYR A 93 18.05 2.94 2.09
C TYR A 93 18.87 1.70 1.71
N ARG A 94 18.22 0.64 1.23
CA ARG A 94 18.91 -0.57 0.77
C ARG A 94 19.72 -0.36 -0.51
N CYS A 95 19.23 0.44 -1.45
CA CYS A 95 19.92 0.68 -2.72
C CYS A 95 21.09 1.66 -2.59
N PHE A 96 20.98 2.67 -1.72
CA PHE A 96 21.97 3.75 -1.61
C PHE A 96 22.91 3.61 -0.40
N ILE A 97 22.43 3.11 0.74
CA ILE A 97 23.21 3.11 1.99
C ILE A 97 23.78 1.73 2.31
N ARG A 98 23.08 0.64 1.96
CA ARG A 98 23.67 -0.69 2.05
C ARG A 98 24.59 -0.90 0.84
N LYS A 99 25.90 -0.67 1.01
CA LYS A 99 26.91 -1.20 0.08
C LYS A 99 26.57 -2.67 -0.21
N PRO A 100 26.69 -3.15 -1.46
CA PRO A 100 26.69 -4.57 -1.73
C PRO A 100 28.01 -5.11 -1.19
N SER A 101 28.09 -5.37 0.12
CA SER A 101 29.06 -6.33 0.62
C SER A 101 28.54 -7.71 0.21
N GLU A 102 29.32 -8.40 -0.63
CA GLU A 102 29.19 -9.84 -0.93
C GLU A 102 27.97 -10.12 -1.84
N ASP A 103 28.04 -10.00 -3.17
CA ASP A 103 28.49 -11.08 -4.07
C ASP A 103 28.81 -10.56 -5.50
N CYS A 104 29.33 -9.32 -5.65
CA CYS A 104 29.65 -8.74 -6.97
C CYS A 104 31.10 -8.26 -7.10
N GLU A 105 32.01 -8.80 -6.29
CA GLU A 105 33.47 -8.68 -6.45
C GLU A 105 33.97 -9.72 -7.48
N ALA A 106 33.46 -9.68 -8.71
CA ALA A 106 33.99 -10.53 -9.78
C ALA A 106 33.80 -9.99 -11.20
N LEU A 107 33.46 -8.70 -11.40
CA LEU A 107 33.69 -8.11 -12.72
C LEU A 107 33.87 -6.59 -12.64
N SER A 108 35.00 -6.15 -13.19
CA SER A 108 35.35 -4.79 -13.61
C SER A 108 35.63 -3.76 -12.51
N SER A 109 36.87 -3.83 -12.02
CA SER A 109 37.73 -2.65 -11.94
C SER A 109 37.81 -1.99 -13.33
N ASP A 110 37.12 -0.86 -13.54
CA ASP A 110 37.60 0.30 -14.31
C ASP A 110 36.55 1.44 -14.23
N GLY A 111 37.01 2.69 -14.22
CA GLY A 111 36.29 3.86 -13.71
C GLY A 111 34.99 4.23 -14.43
N ASN A 112 33.83 3.93 -13.82
CA ASN A 112 32.55 4.51 -14.22
C ASN A 112 31.51 4.52 -13.09
N GLU A 113 31.78 5.24 -12.00
CA GLU A 113 30.85 5.42 -10.86
C GLU A 113 29.45 5.90 -11.32
N GLN A 114 29.38 6.67 -12.42
CA GLN A 114 28.14 7.16 -13.01
C GLN A 114 27.28 6.07 -13.69
N PHE A 115 27.91 5.05 -14.29
CA PHE A 115 27.18 3.92 -14.91
C PHE A 115 26.62 2.96 -13.85
N ASP A 116 27.33 2.76 -12.74
CA ASP A 116 26.86 1.93 -11.63
C ASP A 116 25.66 2.59 -10.92
N ASP A 117 25.72 3.92 -10.70
CA ASP A 117 24.60 4.67 -10.16
C ASP A 117 23.36 4.63 -11.06
N MET A 118 23.52 4.79 -12.37
CA MET A 118 22.40 4.70 -13.31
C MET A 118 21.72 3.31 -13.29
N ASN A 119 22.51 2.23 -13.15
CA ASN A 119 21.98 0.87 -13.00
C ASN A 119 21.24 0.67 -11.67
N LYS A 120 21.76 1.21 -10.56
CA LYS A 120 21.07 1.22 -9.25
C LYS A 120 19.76 2.00 -9.30
N PHE A 121 19.75 3.18 -9.93
CA PHE A 121 18.54 3.96 -10.15
C PHE A 121 17.51 3.21 -10.99
N ARG A 122 17.94 2.49 -12.03
CA ARG A 122 17.05 1.68 -12.86
C ARG A 122 16.45 0.50 -12.09
N LEU A 123 17.26 -0.18 -11.28
CA LEU A 123 16.80 -1.27 -10.41
C LEU A 123 15.84 -0.76 -9.33
N PHE A 124 16.17 0.35 -8.70
CA PHE A 124 15.32 1.04 -7.73
C PHE A 124 13.98 1.43 -8.36
N GLY A 125 14.01 2.09 -9.53
CA GLY A 125 12.83 2.50 -10.27
C GLY A 125 11.92 1.31 -10.58
N ARG A 126 12.49 0.17 -11.00
CA ARG A 126 11.74 -1.07 -11.24
C ARG A 126 11.08 -1.60 -9.96
N LYS A 127 11.79 -1.63 -8.84
CA LYS A 127 11.24 -2.09 -7.55
C LYS A 127 10.14 -1.17 -7.02
N ILE A 128 10.34 0.15 -7.10
CA ILE A 128 9.32 1.13 -6.72
C ILE A 128 8.10 1.00 -7.63
N TYR A 129 8.30 0.81 -8.93
CA TYR A 129 7.21 0.55 -9.86
C TYR A 129 6.41 -0.69 -9.45
N GLY A 130 7.10 -1.80 -9.15
CA GLY A 130 6.48 -3.02 -8.65
C GLY A 130 5.72 -2.85 -7.34
N ILE A 131 6.21 -2.04 -6.40
CA ILE A 131 5.54 -1.71 -5.14
C ILE A 131 4.30 -0.83 -5.39
N THR A 132 4.43 0.15 -6.29
CA THR A 132 3.37 1.10 -6.64
C THR A 132 2.19 0.37 -7.28
N ILE A 133 2.47 -0.49 -8.26
CA ILE A 133 1.45 -1.30 -8.93
C ILE A 133 0.70 -2.19 -7.92
N LYS A 134 1.42 -2.93 -7.06
CA LYS A 134 0.80 -3.76 -6.03
C LYS A 134 -0.10 -2.94 -5.11
N SER A 135 0.35 -1.76 -4.70
CA SER A 135 -0.41 -0.81 -3.86
C SER A 135 -1.66 -0.29 -4.56
N CYS A 136 -1.58 0.02 -5.85
CA CYS A 136 -2.73 0.46 -6.65
C CYS A 136 -3.78 -0.65 -6.78
N PHE A 137 -3.37 -1.89 -7.09
CA PHE A 137 -4.30 -3.02 -7.13
C PHE A 137 -4.94 -3.29 -5.76
N SER A 138 -4.15 -3.22 -4.68
CA SER A 138 -4.64 -3.27 -3.29
C SER A 138 -5.77 -2.26 -3.07
N LEU A 139 -5.52 -0.99 -3.42
CA LEU A 139 -6.47 0.10 -3.20
C LEU A 139 -7.77 -0.07 -4.00
N VAL A 140 -7.66 -0.46 -5.27
CA VAL A 140 -8.81 -0.65 -6.17
C VAL A 140 -9.65 -1.85 -5.71
N LEU A 141 -9.02 -2.99 -5.43
CA LEU A 141 -9.74 -4.19 -5.00
C LEU A 141 -10.29 -4.04 -3.58
N ALA A 142 -9.59 -3.41 -2.65
CA ALA A 142 -10.13 -3.10 -1.32
C ALA A 142 -11.37 -2.18 -1.42
N SER A 143 -11.33 -1.18 -2.30
CA SER A 143 -12.47 -0.31 -2.57
C SER A 143 -13.67 -1.06 -3.18
N ALA A 144 -13.43 -1.86 -4.23
CA ALA A 144 -14.47 -2.63 -4.89
C ALA A 144 -15.06 -3.70 -3.95
N GLY A 145 -14.20 -4.46 -3.28
CA GLY A 145 -14.56 -5.48 -2.30
C GLY A 145 -15.36 -4.89 -1.13
N ALA A 146 -14.99 -3.72 -0.62
CA ALA A 146 -15.75 -3.02 0.41
C ALA A 146 -17.14 -2.58 -0.08
N GLY A 147 -17.26 -2.14 -1.33
CA GLY A 147 -18.54 -1.79 -1.95
C GLY A 147 -19.48 -2.99 -2.07
N ILE A 148 -18.97 -4.11 -2.58
CA ILE A 148 -19.72 -5.36 -2.75
C ILE A 148 -20.04 -5.99 -1.38
N GLY A 149 -19.06 -6.08 -0.50
CA GLY A 149 -19.21 -6.67 0.83
C GLY A 149 -20.21 -5.91 1.72
N ALA A 150 -20.39 -4.61 1.49
CA ALA A 150 -21.40 -3.82 2.19
C ALA A 150 -22.85 -4.26 1.93
N LEU A 151 -23.11 -5.06 0.87
CA LEU A 151 -24.41 -5.67 0.58
C LEU A 151 -24.73 -6.83 1.53
N VAL A 152 -23.72 -7.59 1.94
CA VAL A 152 -23.90 -8.70 2.89
C VAL A 152 -24.16 -8.15 4.29
N HIS A 153 -23.33 -7.21 4.72
CA HIS A 153 -23.53 -6.50 5.98
C HIS A 153 -22.84 -5.13 5.92
N PRO A 154 -23.52 -4.02 6.29
CA PRO A 154 -23.00 -2.67 6.08
C PRO A 154 -21.69 -2.37 6.83
N VAL A 155 -21.45 -3.00 7.98
CA VAL A 155 -20.22 -2.83 8.78
C VAL A 155 -19.25 -3.97 8.54
N HIS A 156 -19.57 -5.18 9.01
CA HIS A 156 -18.72 -6.37 8.89
C HIS A 156 -18.39 -6.76 7.44
N GLY A 157 -19.36 -6.77 6.53
CA GLY A 157 -19.12 -7.13 5.14
C GLY A 157 -18.29 -6.09 4.40
N GLN A 158 -18.48 -4.81 4.70
CA GLN A 158 -17.64 -3.73 4.17
C GLN A 158 -16.19 -3.83 4.66
N TRP A 159 -15.97 -4.13 5.95
CA TRP A 159 -14.63 -4.32 6.50
C TRP A 159 -13.95 -5.58 5.93
N LEU A 160 -14.68 -6.71 5.89
CA LEU A 160 -14.17 -7.97 5.36
C LEU A 160 -13.82 -7.86 3.87
N GLY A 161 -14.70 -7.27 3.07
CA GLY A 161 -14.44 -7.05 1.65
C GLY A 161 -13.27 -6.10 1.39
N CYS A 162 -13.07 -5.11 2.27
CA CYS A 162 -11.89 -4.24 2.23
C CYS A 162 -10.60 -5.01 2.49
N ALA A 163 -10.56 -5.80 3.57
CA ALA A 163 -9.40 -6.61 3.95
C ALA A 163 -9.07 -7.67 2.88
N LEU A 164 -10.10 -8.35 2.37
CA LEU A 164 -9.93 -9.36 1.32
C LEU A 164 -9.36 -8.73 0.03
N GLY A 165 -9.85 -7.56 -0.36
CA GLY A 165 -9.33 -6.83 -1.52
C GLY A 165 -7.88 -6.37 -1.33
N ASP A 166 -7.49 -5.97 -0.12
CA ASP A 166 -6.12 -5.55 0.19
C ASP A 166 -5.14 -6.74 0.14
N ILE A 167 -5.57 -7.94 0.53
CA ILE A 167 -4.77 -9.17 0.41
C ILE A 167 -4.70 -9.63 -1.05
N ALA A 168 -5.83 -9.61 -1.76
CA ALA A 168 -5.92 -10.10 -3.14
C ALA A 168 -5.23 -9.17 -4.16
N GLY A 169 -5.18 -7.86 -3.89
CA GLY A 169 -4.61 -6.85 -4.80
C GLY A 169 -3.19 -7.15 -5.24
N PRO A 170 -2.22 -7.28 -4.32
CA PRO A 170 -0.85 -7.61 -4.67
C PRO A 170 -0.71 -8.95 -5.42
N ILE A 171 -1.52 -9.96 -5.08
CA ILE A 171 -1.49 -11.28 -5.73
C ILE A 171 -1.95 -11.17 -7.18
N ILE A 172 -3.09 -10.50 -7.41
CA ILE A 172 -3.62 -10.27 -8.75
C ILE A 172 -2.67 -9.41 -9.58
N ALA A 173 -2.04 -8.39 -8.98
CA ALA A 173 -1.01 -7.61 -9.65
C ALA A 173 0.16 -8.47 -10.14
N ILE A 174 0.63 -9.42 -9.33
CA ILE A 174 1.71 -10.35 -9.73
C ILE A 174 1.25 -11.21 -10.91
N ILE A 175 0.08 -11.85 -10.80
CA ILE A 175 -0.45 -12.73 -11.85
C ILE A 175 -0.63 -11.96 -13.18
N VAL A 176 -1.20 -10.76 -13.13
CA VAL A 176 -1.42 -9.93 -14.33
C VAL A 176 -0.10 -9.55 -14.97
N PHE A 177 0.89 -9.12 -14.19
CA PHE A 177 2.17 -8.68 -14.74
C PHE A 177 3.03 -9.84 -15.25
N GLU A 178 2.98 -11.00 -14.58
CA GLU A 178 3.61 -12.24 -15.03
C GLU A 178 3.02 -12.68 -16.39
N LYS A 179 1.70 -12.63 -16.54
CA LYS A 179 1.02 -12.95 -17.81
C LYS A 179 1.34 -11.97 -18.94
N MET A 180 1.60 -10.70 -18.61
CA MET A 180 1.93 -9.65 -19.57
C MET A 180 3.44 -9.57 -19.90
N GLN A 181 4.27 -10.48 -19.36
CA GLN A 181 5.73 -10.47 -19.50
C GLN A 181 6.41 -9.16 -19.08
N LEU A 182 5.75 -8.37 -18.21
CA LEU A 182 6.29 -7.11 -17.74
C LEU A 182 7.13 -7.36 -16.48
N PRO A 183 8.38 -6.86 -16.41
CA PRO A 183 9.24 -7.08 -15.26
C PRO A 183 8.74 -6.25 -14.07
N LEU A 184 8.21 -6.93 -13.05
CA LEU A 184 7.73 -6.35 -11.79
C LEU A 184 8.84 -6.22 -10.73
#